data_AF-A0A9Q0KG55-F1
#
_entry.id   AF-A0A9Q0KG55-F1
#
_cell.length_a   1.000
_cell.length_b   1.000
_cell.length_c   1.000
_cell.angle_alpha   90.00
_cell.angle_beta   90.00
_cell.angle_gamma   90.00
#
_symmetry.space_group_name_H-M   'P 1'
#
loop_
_entity.id
_entity.type
_entity.pdbx_description
1 polymer ?
#
loop_
_entity_poly.entity_id
_entity_poly.type
_entity_poly.pdbx_seq_one_letter_code
_entity_poly.pdbx_strand_id
1 'polypeptide(L)'
;MASQYVLIVLVSCLLLLQNTLAIPRSSPLPGGWKPIEDVNSSKVKEIGEFAVTEHNKEAKLDLQFDAVKKAIPRSSPLPGGWKPIEDVNSSKVKEIGEFAVTEHNKEAKLDLQFDAVKKGEFQFVLGTNYRLVISAKDHGIASDYNVEVSELPLPTKPKKLNSFTKA
;
A
#
# COMPACT_ATOMS: atom_id res chain seq x y z
N MET A 1 50.21 -10.42 -5.71
CA MET A 1 49.25 -10.33 -6.85
C MET A 1 47.79 -10.52 -6.40
N ALA A 2 47.36 -9.84 -5.31
CA ALA A 2 45.96 -9.87 -4.84
C ALA A 2 45.30 -8.48 -4.81
N SER A 3 46.10 -7.40 -4.85
CA SER A 3 45.62 -6.02 -4.75
C SER A 3 44.94 -5.51 -6.04
N GLN A 4 45.40 -5.98 -7.21
CA GLN A 4 44.85 -5.52 -8.50
C GLN A 4 43.45 -6.09 -8.79
N TYR A 5 43.14 -7.30 -8.30
CA TYR A 5 41.82 -7.91 -8.46
C TYR A 5 40.76 -7.26 -7.56
N VAL A 6 41.13 -6.83 -6.35
CA VAL A 6 40.21 -6.13 -5.44
C VAL A 6 39.83 -4.75 -5.98
N LEU A 7 40.80 -4.03 -6.58
CA LEU A 7 40.54 -2.73 -7.20
C LEU A 7 39.63 -2.83 -8.44
N ILE A 8 39.81 -3.86 -9.27
CA ILE A 8 38.98 -4.10 -10.46
C ILE A 8 37.54 -4.51 -10.07
N VAL A 9 37.37 -5.30 -9.00
CA VAL A 9 36.04 -5.67 -8.48
C VAL A 9 35.32 -4.46 -7.86
N LEU A 10 36.03 -3.57 -7.17
CA LEU A 10 35.43 -2.35 -6.61
C LEU A 10 35.07 -1.32 -7.68
N VAL A 11 35.91 -1.14 -8.71
CA VAL A 11 35.62 -0.23 -9.83
C VAL A 11 34.47 -0.75 -10.71
N SER A 12 34.37 -2.06 -10.92
CA SER A 12 33.24 -2.67 -11.65
C SER A 12 31.94 -2.64 -10.84
N CYS A 13 31.99 -2.80 -9.52
CA CYS A 13 30.82 -2.65 -8.63
C CYS A 13 30.33 -1.19 -8.59
N LEU A 14 31.23 -0.21 -8.67
CA LEU A 14 30.87 1.22 -8.72
C LEU A 14 30.30 1.65 -10.08
N LEU A 15 30.73 1.02 -11.18
CA LEU A 15 30.18 1.25 -12.53
C LEU A 15 28.78 0.63 -12.72
N LEU A 16 28.40 -0.39 -11.93
CA LEU A 16 27.04 -0.94 -11.93
C LEU A 16 26.03 -0.06 -11.15
N LEU A 17 26.50 0.89 -10.34
CA LEU A 17 25.64 1.80 -9.56
C LEU A 17 25.32 3.12 -10.28
N GLN A 18 25.96 3.45 -11.41
CA GLN A 18 25.73 4.73 -12.10
C GLN A 18 24.72 4.70 -13.26
N ASN A 19 24.10 3.56 -13.56
CA ASN A 19 22.97 3.49 -14.49
C ASN A 19 21.65 3.29 -13.76
N THR A 20 21.28 4.26 -12.92
CA THR A 20 19.86 4.56 -12.70
C THR A 20 19.48 5.67 -13.68
N LEU A 21 19.32 5.29 -14.96
CA LEU A 21 18.43 6.08 -15.81
C LEU A 21 17.07 6.02 -15.11
N ALA A 22 16.69 7.14 -14.50
CA ALA A 22 15.32 7.40 -14.13
C ALA A 22 14.50 7.24 -15.42
N ILE A 23 13.96 6.04 -15.63
CA ILE A 23 12.95 5.82 -16.65
C ILE A 23 11.80 6.75 -16.23
N PRO A 24 11.43 7.78 -17.02
CA PRO A 24 10.18 8.47 -16.76
C PRO A 24 9.10 7.40 -16.87
N ARG A 25 8.49 7.03 -15.73
CA ARG A 25 7.34 6.13 -15.69
C ARG A 25 6.16 6.87 -16.32
N SER A 26 6.11 6.91 -17.65
CA SER A 26 4.92 7.22 -18.42
C SER A 26 4.41 5.99 -19.16
N SER A 27 4.67 4.79 -18.64
CA SER A 27 3.85 3.64 -18.98
C SER A 27 2.42 3.95 -18.51
N PRO A 28 1.38 3.89 -19.36
CA PRO A 28 0.02 3.88 -18.87
C PRO A 28 -0.09 2.78 -17.81
N LEU A 29 -0.44 3.13 -16.58
CA LEU A 29 -0.59 2.17 -15.49
C LEU A 29 -1.56 1.06 -15.97
N PRO A 30 -1.18 -0.23 -15.92
CA PRO A 30 -2.12 -1.31 -16.17
C PRO A 30 -3.27 -1.21 -15.16
N GLY A 31 -4.48 -0.94 -15.65
CA GLY A 31 -5.65 -0.72 -14.80
C GLY A 31 -6.35 0.62 -15.06
N GLY A 32 -7.53 0.77 -14.44
CA GLY A 32 -8.40 1.92 -14.62
C GLY A 32 -9.83 1.47 -14.88
N TRP A 33 -10.75 1.87 -14.00
CA TRP A 33 -12.18 1.64 -14.22
C TRP A 33 -12.62 2.39 -15.47
N LYS A 34 -13.09 1.66 -16.47
CA LYS A 34 -13.79 2.23 -17.61
C LYS A 34 -15.28 2.33 -17.28
N PRO A 35 -15.98 3.39 -17.74
CA PRO A 35 -17.43 3.43 -17.66
C PRO A 35 -18.04 2.17 -18.26
N ILE A 36 -19.03 1.61 -17.57
CA ILE A 36 -19.87 0.55 -18.13
C ILE A 36 -20.89 1.25 -19.01
N GLU A 37 -20.85 0.99 -20.31
CA GLU A 37 -21.75 1.62 -21.29
C GLU A 37 -23.19 1.15 -21.11
N ASP A 38 -23.40 -0.12 -20.77
CA ASP A 38 -24.71 -0.71 -20.52
C ASP A 38 -24.74 -1.49 -19.19
N VAL A 39 -25.32 -0.88 -18.17
CA VAL A 39 -25.52 -1.48 -16.85
C VAL A 39 -26.56 -2.60 -16.84
N ASN A 40 -27.36 -2.74 -17.90
CA ASN A 40 -28.38 -3.79 -18.03
C ASN A 40 -27.89 -5.01 -18.82
N SER A 41 -26.63 -5.00 -19.27
CA SER A 41 -26.03 -6.13 -19.98
C SER A 41 -26.07 -7.40 -19.12
N SER A 42 -26.22 -8.56 -19.77
CA SER A 42 -26.29 -9.86 -19.08
C SER A 42 -25.10 -10.08 -18.15
N LYS A 43 -23.90 -9.72 -18.59
CA LYS A 43 -22.67 -9.82 -17.80
C LYS A 43 -22.71 -8.98 -16.52
N VAL A 44 -23.28 -7.78 -16.56
CA VAL A 44 -23.39 -6.92 -15.36
C VAL A 44 -24.42 -7.49 -14.39
N LYS A 45 -25.53 -8.05 -14.89
CA LYS A 45 -26.53 -8.74 -14.07
C LYS A 45 -25.94 -9.97 -13.39
N GLU A 46 -25.22 -10.80 -14.14
CA GLU A 46 -24.55 -12.01 -13.64
C GLU A 46 -23.57 -11.70 -12.51
N ILE A 47 -22.79 -10.62 -12.65
CA ILE A 47 -21.88 -10.13 -11.59
C ILE A 47 -22.66 -9.66 -10.37
N GLY A 48 -23.79 -8.96 -10.56
CA GLY A 48 -24.65 -8.50 -9.48
C GLY A 48 -25.31 -9.64 -8.70
N GLU A 49 -25.86 -10.63 -9.40
CA GLU A 49 -26.43 -11.85 -8.83
C GLU A 49 -25.39 -12.66 -8.05
N PHE A 50 -24.18 -12.81 -8.62
CA PHE A 50 -23.06 -13.46 -7.95
C PHE A 50 -22.69 -12.74 -6.65
N ALA A 51 -22.54 -11.41 -6.69
CA ALA A 51 -22.16 -10.62 -5.53
C ALA A 51 -23.19 -10.72 -4.39
N VAL A 52 -24.50 -10.66 -4.72
CA VAL A 52 -25.58 -10.83 -3.74
C VAL A 52 -25.55 -12.25 -3.15
N THR A 53 -25.35 -13.26 -3.99
CA THR A 53 -25.29 -14.66 -3.56
C THR A 53 -24.13 -14.91 -2.58
N GLU A 54 -22.92 -14.42 -2.90
CA GLU A 54 -21.77 -14.59 -2.01
C GLU A 54 -21.93 -13.81 -0.69
N HIS A 55 -22.44 -12.58 -0.75
CA HIS A 55 -22.71 -11.81 0.47
C HIS A 55 -23.74 -12.51 1.36
N ASN A 56 -24.81 -13.06 0.77
CA ASN A 56 -25.82 -13.82 1.51
C ASN A 56 -25.22 -15.05 2.21
N LYS A 57 -24.27 -15.77 1.58
CA LYS A 57 -23.56 -16.91 2.20
C LYS A 57 -22.74 -16.48 3.42
N GLU A 58 -22.01 -15.38 3.31
CA GLU A 58 -21.16 -14.86 4.40
C GLU A 58 -21.97 -14.26 5.54
N ALA A 59 -22.96 -13.43 5.21
CA ALA A 59 -23.77 -12.67 6.16
C ALA A 59 -24.97 -13.45 6.71
N LYS A 60 -25.28 -14.62 6.14
CA LYS A 60 -26.49 -15.42 6.43
C LYS A 60 -27.78 -14.63 6.19
N LEU A 61 -27.85 -13.95 5.05
CA LEU A 61 -29.00 -13.16 4.60
C LEU A 61 -29.68 -13.82 3.38
N ASP A 62 -30.83 -13.31 2.95
CA ASP A 62 -31.54 -13.74 1.73
C ASP A 62 -31.97 -12.53 0.89
N LEU A 63 -30.98 -11.72 0.49
CA LEU A 63 -31.21 -10.61 -0.43
C LEU A 63 -31.42 -11.13 -1.84
N GLN A 64 -32.33 -10.49 -2.59
CA GLN A 64 -32.50 -10.75 -4.02
C GLN A 64 -31.90 -9.61 -4.84
N PHE A 65 -31.18 -9.97 -5.90
CA PHE A 65 -30.69 -9.00 -6.86
C PHE A 65 -31.85 -8.49 -7.71
N ASP A 66 -32.11 -7.17 -7.69
CA ASP A 66 -33.15 -6.50 -8.49
C ASP A 66 -32.55 -5.97 -9.81
N ALA A 67 -31.77 -4.88 -9.73
CA ALA A 67 -31.08 -4.30 -10.88
C ALA A 67 -29.95 -3.36 -10.45
N VAL A 68 -28.99 -3.13 -11.35
CA VAL A 68 -28.00 -2.05 -11.20
C VAL A 68 -28.65 -0.71 -11.56
N LYS A 69 -29.13 0.04 -10.56
CA LYS A 69 -29.89 1.29 -10.77
C LYS A 69 -29.02 2.46 -11.24
N LYS A 70 -27.75 2.50 -10.80
CA LYS A 70 -26.78 3.54 -11.14
C LYS A 70 -25.37 3.01 -10.94
N ALA A 71 -24.50 3.18 -11.93
CA ALA A 71 -23.07 3.05 -11.68
C ALA A 71 -22.65 4.18 -10.72
N ILE A 72 -22.23 3.83 -9.51
CA ILE A 72 -21.88 4.80 -8.47
C ILE A 72 -20.72 5.67 -8.99
N PRO A 73 -20.90 7.01 -9.15
CA PRO A 73 -19.79 7.90 -9.45
C PRO A 73 -18.87 7.96 -8.22
N ARG A 74 -17.63 7.50 -8.42
CA ARG A 74 -16.43 7.58 -7.55
C ARG A 74 -16.62 8.20 -6.15
N SER A 75 -16.87 7.36 -5.15
CA SER A 75 -16.32 7.56 -3.79
C SER A 75 -15.28 6.50 -3.42
N SER A 76 -15.28 5.36 -4.10
CA SER A 76 -14.28 4.30 -3.90
C SER A 76 -13.00 4.58 -4.70
N PRO A 77 -11.81 4.40 -4.08
CA PRO A 77 -10.52 4.73 -4.70
C PRO A 77 -10.24 3.89 -5.95
N LEU A 78 -9.77 4.57 -7.01
CA LEU A 78 -9.22 3.92 -8.20
C LEU A 78 -8.06 2.99 -7.76
N PRO A 79 -8.06 1.72 -8.19
CA PRO A 79 -6.87 0.89 -8.06
C PRO A 79 -5.68 1.56 -8.76
N GLY A 80 -4.53 1.64 -8.10
CA GLY A 80 -3.26 2.04 -8.70
C GLY A 80 -2.80 3.50 -8.51
N GLY A 81 -3.59 4.40 -7.93
CA GLY A 81 -3.14 5.78 -7.62
C GLY A 81 -2.83 5.98 -6.13
N TRP A 82 -1.74 6.69 -5.81
CA TRP A 82 -1.50 7.19 -4.45
C TRP A 82 -2.51 8.30 -4.13
N LYS A 83 -3.04 8.27 -2.91
CA LYS A 83 -4.02 9.24 -2.41
C LYS A 83 -3.62 9.72 -1.03
N PRO A 84 -3.80 11.02 -0.72
CA PRO A 84 -3.54 11.52 0.62
C PRO A 84 -4.44 10.84 1.66
N ILE A 85 -3.88 10.57 2.83
CA ILE A 85 -4.62 10.19 4.03
C ILE A 85 -5.16 11.47 4.66
N GLU A 86 -6.49 11.63 4.70
CA GLU A 86 -7.14 12.80 5.27
C GLU A 86 -7.09 12.79 6.81
N ASP A 87 -7.40 11.64 7.42
CA ASP A 87 -7.33 11.44 8.86
C ASP A 87 -6.17 10.51 9.25
N VAL A 88 -5.02 11.13 9.53
CA VAL A 88 -3.83 10.44 10.04
C VAL A 88 -3.99 9.92 11.47
N ASN A 89 -5.01 10.40 12.19
CA ASN A 89 -5.28 9.97 13.56
C ASN A 89 -6.23 8.77 13.65
N SER A 90 -6.78 8.33 12.51
CA SER A 90 -7.61 7.14 12.44
C SER A 90 -6.89 5.92 13.02
N SER A 91 -7.66 5.04 13.69
CA SER A 91 -7.11 3.84 14.33
C SER A 91 -6.31 2.98 13.35
N LYS A 92 -6.78 2.87 12.11
CA LYS A 92 -6.10 2.10 11.08
C LYS A 92 -4.73 2.67 10.72
N VAL A 93 -4.63 3.98 10.56
CA VAL A 93 -3.36 4.62 10.15
C VAL A 93 -2.33 4.56 11.28
N LYS A 94 -2.77 4.71 12.54
CA LYS A 94 -1.92 4.50 13.72
C LYS A 94 -1.41 3.06 13.80
N GLU A 95 -2.29 2.06 13.59
CA GLU A 95 -1.91 0.63 13.56
C GLU A 95 -0.79 0.37 12.54
N ILE A 96 -0.84 1.01 11.36
CA ILE A 96 0.20 0.87 10.33
C ILE A 96 1.53 1.51 10.80
N GLY A 97 1.49 2.68 11.43
CA GLY A 97 2.67 3.34 11.98
C GLY A 97 3.32 2.54 13.12
N GLU A 98 2.53 2.03 14.05
CA GLU A 98 2.98 1.18 15.16
C GLU A 98 3.59 -0.13 14.65
N PHE A 99 2.95 -0.75 13.65
CA PHE A 99 3.49 -1.94 12.98
C PHE A 99 4.86 -1.65 12.38
N ALA A 100 5.03 -0.52 11.68
CA ALA A 100 6.31 -0.16 11.06
C ALA A 100 7.44 -0.01 12.08
N VAL A 101 7.19 0.67 13.21
CA VAL A 101 8.16 0.81 14.30
C VAL A 101 8.48 -0.54 14.93
N THR A 102 7.45 -1.34 15.22
CA THR A 102 7.60 -2.67 15.85
C THR A 102 8.45 -3.59 14.98
N GLU A 103 8.19 -3.64 13.67
CA GLU A 103 8.92 -4.52 12.77
C GLU A 103 10.35 -4.04 12.55
N HIS A 104 10.55 -2.72 12.42
CA HIS A 104 11.90 -2.14 12.33
C HIS A 104 12.74 -2.42 13.59
N ASN A 105 12.16 -2.28 14.79
CA ASN A 105 12.84 -2.58 16.04
C ASN A 105 13.30 -4.04 16.10
N LYS A 106 12.49 -4.99 15.63
CA LYS A 106 12.88 -6.41 15.54
C LYS A 106 14.05 -6.63 14.58
N GLU A 107 14.00 -6.03 13.40
CA GLU A 107 15.03 -6.20 12.36
C GLU A 107 16.35 -5.53 12.73
N ALA A 108 16.28 -4.29 13.23
CA ALA A 108 17.43 -3.45 13.55
C ALA A 108 17.96 -3.63 14.99
N LYS A 109 17.23 -4.37 15.84
CA LYS A 109 17.50 -4.51 17.28
C LYS A 109 17.55 -3.17 18.01
N LEU A 110 16.57 -2.31 17.71
CA LEU A 110 16.38 -1.00 18.30
C LEU A 110 15.15 -0.98 19.23
N ASP A 111 14.95 0.12 19.95
CA ASP A 111 13.80 0.34 20.83
C ASP A 111 13.16 1.71 20.59
N LEU A 112 12.85 2.01 19.32
CA LEU A 112 12.12 3.21 18.97
C LEU A 112 10.69 3.13 19.51
N GLN A 113 10.19 4.22 20.07
CA GLN A 113 8.81 4.35 20.54
C GLN A 113 7.99 5.13 19.52
N PHE A 114 6.94 4.51 18.98
CA PHE A 114 6.01 5.21 18.09
C PHE A 114 5.36 6.40 18.82
N ASP A 115 5.33 7.57 18.17
CA ASP A 115 4.72 8.78 18.73
C ASP A 115 3.46 9.18 17.93
N ALA A 116 3.59 9.43 16.63
CA ALA A 116 2.48 9.86 15.79
C ALA A 116 2.70 9.61 14.30
N VAL A 117 1.60 9.61 13.53
CA VAL A 117 1.64 9.78 12.07
C VAL A 117 1.46 11.26 11.75
N LYS A 118 2.41 11.86 11.02
CA LYS A 118 2.36 13.29 10.65
C LYS A 118 1.62 13.53 9.35
N LYS A 119 1.81 12.67 8.36
CA LYS A 119 1.16 12.69 7.05
C LYS A 119 1.34 11.34 6.38
N GLY A 120 0.56 11.07 5.35
CA GLY A 120 0.79 9.91 4.52
C GLY A 120 -0.13 9.83 3.34
N GLU A 121 0.14 8.82 2.52
CA GLU A 121 -0.65 8.46 1.36
C GLU A 121 -0.92 6.95 1.39
N PHE A 122 -2.02 6.53 0.77
CA PHE A 122 -2.33 5.13 0.56
C PHE A 122 -2.62 4.86 -0.91
N GLN A 123 -2.51 3.59 -1.31
CA GLN A 123 -2.84 3.12 -2.65
C GLN A 123 -3.53 1.77 -2.55
N PHE A 124 -4.66 1.63 -3.24
CA PHE A 124 -5.36 0.35 -3.39
C PHE A 124 -4.84 -0.40 -4.61
N VAL A 125 -4.44 -1.67 -4.45
CA VAL A 125 -4.03 -2.57 -5.55
C VAL A 125 -4.71 -3.93 -5.30
N LEU A 126 -3.93 -5.01 -5.14
CA LEU A 126 -4.36 -6.26 -4.52
C LEU A 126 -3.90 -6.21 -3.06
N GLY A 127 -4.63 -5.44 -2.25
CA GLY A 127 -4.23 -5.02 -0.90
C GLY A 127 -4.15 -3.49 -0.79
N THR A 128 -3.57 -3.02 0.31
CA THR A 128 -3.40 -1.58 0.57
C THR A 128 -1.94 -1.29 0.87
N ASN A 129 -1.32 -0.38 0.10
CA ASN A 129 0.01 0.14 0.41
C ASN A 129 -0.13 1.48 1.14
N TYR A 130 0.77 1.73 2.08
CA TYR A 130 0.85 2.95 2.86
C TYR A 130 2.25 3.55 2.75
N ARG A 131 2.31 4.87 2.57
CA ARG A 131 3.51 5.71 2.66
C ARG A 131 3.26 6.73 3.75
N LEU A 132 3.93 6.59 4.88
CA LEU A 132 3.71 7.48 6.02
C LEU A 132 5.00 8.23 6.35
N VAL A 133 4.84 9.47 6.79
CA VAL A 133 5.84 10.14 7.63
C VAL A 133 5.38 10.01 9.06
N ILE A 134 6.14 9.27 9.86
CA ILE A 134 5.88 9.05 11.28
C ILE A 134 6.90 9.78 12.13
N SER A 135 6.54 10.06 13.37
CA SER A 135 7.48 10.43 14.42
C SER A 135 7.66 9.25 15.36
N ALA A 136 8.91 8.96 15.71
CA ALA A 136 9.26 7.98 16.72
C ALA A 136 10.35 8.54 17.63
N LYS A 137 10.33 8.13 18.90
CA LYS A 137 11.26 8.59 19.93
C LYS A 137 12.33 7.54 20.18
N ASP A 138 13.57 7.98 20.19
CA ASP A 138 14.72 7.22 20.68
C ASP A 138 15.16 7.83 22.00
N HIS A 139 15.00 7.10 23.11
CA HIS A 139 15.28 7.59 24.46
C HIS A 139 14.67 8.98 24.76
N GLY A 140 13.44 9.23 24.27
CA GLY A 140 12.71 10.48 24.45
C GLY A 140 13.00 11.57 23.40
N ILE A 141 13.97 11.36 22.51
CA ILE A 141 14.29 12.28 21.41
C ILE A 141 13.47 11.88 20.17
N ALA A 142 12.51 12.73 19.80
CA ALA A 142 11.68 12.50 18.63
C ALA A 142 12.45 12.76 17.32
N SER A 143 12.34 11.86 16.36
CA SER A 143 12.81 12.00 14.99
C SER A 143 11.71 11.57 14.02
N ASP A 144 11.77 12.07 12.78
CA ASP A 144 10.83 11.73 11.73
C ASP A 144 11.39 10.63 10.83
N TYR A 145 10.49 9.78 10.33
CA TYR A 145 10.82 8.63 9.51
C TYR A 145 9.83 8.47 8.36
N ASN A 146 10.34 8.18 7.17
CA ASN A 146 9.55 7.71 6.04
C ASN A 146 9.41 6.19 6.14
N VAL A 147 8.17 5.71 6.14
CA VAL A 147 7.87 4.28 6.19
C VAL A 147 6.96 3.86 5.05
N GLU A 148 7.25 2.69 4.48
CA GLU A 148 6.40 2.04 3.49
C GLU A 148 5.94 0.68 4.03
N VAL A 149 4.62 0.47 4.07
CA VAL A 149 4.00 -0.77 4.57
C VAL A 149 2.96 -1.28 3.58
N SER A 150 2.93 -2.58 3.35
CA SER A 150 1.90 -3.25 2.56
C SER A 150 1.01 -4.11 3.44
N GLU A 151 -0.31 -3.97 3.28
CA GLU A 151 -1.33 -4.87 3.83
C GLU A 151 -1.87 -5.77 2.71
N LEU A 152 -1.73 -7.08 2.88
CA LEU A 152 -2.12 -8.08 1.87
C LEU A 152 -3.63 -8.36 1.91
N PRO A 153 -4.25 -8.70 0.76
CA PRO A 153 -5.69 -8.89 0.62
C PRO A 153 -6.10 -10.31 1.01
N LEU A 154 -5.70 -10.75 2.21
CA LEU A 154 -6.04 -12.06 2.77
C LEU A 154 -6.98 -11.87 3.98
N PRO A 155 -7.74 -12.89 4.41
CA PRO A 155 -8.63 -12.78 5.58
C PRO A 155 -7.93 -12.29 6.85
N THR A 156 -6.68 -12.71 7.06
CA THR A 156 -5.85 -12.29 8.20
C THR A 156 -5.18 -10.92 8.02
N LYS A 157 -5.27 -10.32 6.82
CA LYS A 157 -4.66 -9.04 6.43
C LYS A 157 -3.20 -8.90 6.91
N PRO A 158 -2.31 -9.82 6.52
CA PRO A 158 -0.92 -9.76 6.95
C PRO A 158 -0.27 -8.48 6.43
N LYS A 159 0.57 -7.88 7.27
CA LYS A 159 1.31 -6.65 6.97
C LYS A 159 2.78 -6.97 6.72
N LYS A 160 3.42 -6.18 5.88
CA LYS A 160 4.85 -6.27 5.57
C LYS A 160 5.48 -4.87 5.60
N LEU A 161 6.59 -4.73 6.32
CA LEU A 161 7.43 -3.54 6.25
C LEU A 161 8.25 -3.60 4.96
N ASN A 162 8.15 -2.58 4.12
CA ASN A 162 8.90 -2.48 2.87
C ASN A 162 10.11 -1.54 3.00
N SER A 163 9.98 -0.47 3.79
CA SER A 163 11.05 0.50 4.03
C SER A 163 10.82 1.24 5.34
N PHE A 164 11.93 1.57 6.02
CA PHE A 164 11.97 2.43 7.20
C PHE A 164 13.25 3.27 7.12
N THR A 165 13.12 4.57 6.87
CA THR A 165 14.26 5.49 6.67
C THR A 165 14.06 6.77 7.44
N LYS A 166 15.14 7.37 7.96
CA LYS A 166 15.07 8.68 8.60
C LYS A 166 14.67 9.75 7.57
N ALA A 167 13.73 10.62 7.93
CA ALA A 167 13.19 11.66 7.05
C ALA A 167 14.06 12.91 6.96
#